data_AF-A0A087HJV2-F1
#
_entry.id   AF-A0A087HJV2-F1
#
_cell.length_a   1.000
_cell.length_b   1.000
_cell.length_c   1.000
_cell.angle_alpha   90.00
_cell.angle_beta   90.00
_cell.angle_gamma   90.00
#
_symmetry.space_group_name_H-M   'P 1'
#
loop_
_entity.id
_entity.type
_entity.pdbx_description
1 polymer ?
#
loop_
_entity_poly.entity_id
_entity_poly.type
_entity_poly.pdbx_seq_one_letter_code
_entity_poly.pdbx_strand_id
1 'polypeptide(L)'
;MLKGNTKFSATIPENAFKGLTNLIILVLSNMNLQGSTPGSLTRLTSLWVLHLEDNNLTEPIPLEFREVKNISELRLNNNRLTGLVPFDRDTVWRMRRKLRLYNNAGLCVNRDIDLDDIFGSTSGSRAKLCDEEMQTWSFRYGPTSI
;
A
#
# COMPACT_ATOMS: atom_id res chain seq x y z
N MET A 1 1.52 14.29 17.34
CA MET A 1 0.80 13.09 16.86
C MET A 1 -0.68 13.43 16.87
N LEU A 2 -1.32 13.51 15.70
CA LEU A 2 -2.77 13.66 15.62
C LEU A 2 -3.38 12.28 15.94
N LYS A 3 -4.14 12.17 17.02
CA LYS A 3 -4.81 10.92 17.39
C LYS A 3 -6.13 10.87 16.59
N GLY A 4 -6.35 9.81 15.81
CA GLY A 4 -7.56 9.66 15.02
C GLY A 4 -8.82 9.71 15.89
N ASN A 5 -9.84 10.46 15.44
CA ASN A 5 -11.15 10.43 16.08
C ASN A 5 -11.84 9.11 15.71
N THR A 6 -11.89 8.17 16.65
CA THR A 6 -12.43 6.81 16.45
C THR A 6 -13.94 6.77 16.20
N LYS A 7 -14.64 7.90 16.30
CA LYS A 7 -16.10 7.98 16.06
C LYS A 7 -16.49 8.15 14.60
N PHE A 8 -15.57 8.54 13.72
CA PHE A 8 -15.89 8.77 12.32
C PHE A 8 -14.97 7.94 11.43
N SER A 9 -15.59 7.21 10.52
CA SER A 9 -14.88 6.67 9.35
C SER A 9 -14.68 7.81 8.37
N ALA A 10 -13.47 7.94 7.85
CA ALA A 10 -13.16 8.87 6.77
C ALA A 10 -12.48 8.13 5.62
N THR A 11 -12.87 8.45 4.39
CA THR A 11 -12.10 8.08 3.20
C THR A 11 -11.06 9.17 2.96
N ILE A 12 -9.93 8.82 2.36
CA ILE A 12 -8.97 9.83 1.89
C ILE A 12 -9.45 10.32 0.52
N PRO A 13 -9.81 11.61 0.34
CA PRO A 13 -10.21 12.11 -0.97
C PRO A 13 -9.09 11.96 -2.01
N GLU A 14 -9.44 11.65 -3.26
CA GLU A 14 -8.45 11.42 -4.32
C GLU A 14 -7.51 12.61 -4.53
N ASN A 15 -7.96 13.84 -4.28
CA ASN A 15 -7.18 15.06 -4.43
C ASN A 15 -6.55 15.59 -3.12
N ALA A 16 -6.64 14.85 -2.01
CA ALA A 16 -6.24 15.33 -0.67
C ALA A 16 -4.80 15.85 -0.59
N PHE A 17 -3.89 15.29 -1.40
CA PHE A 17 -2.47 15.63 -1.37
C PHE A 17 -2.00 16.43 -2.60
N LYS A 18 -2.94 16.94 -3.41
CA LYS A 18 -2.61 17.73 -4.60
C LYS A 18 -1.76 18.94 -4.22
N GLY A 19 -0.60 19.07 -4.85
CA GLY A 19 0.31 20.21 -4.66
C GLY A 19 1.32 20.05 -3.51
N LEU A 20 1.27 18.98 -2.73
CA LEU A 20 2.22 18.70 -1.64
C LEU A 20 3.54 18.08 -2.16
N THR A 21 4.10 18.61 -3.25
CA THR A 21 5.24 17.98 -3.96
C THR A 21 6.53 17.91 -3.14
N ASN A 22 6.65 18.71 -2.08
CA ASN A 22 7.79 18.73 -1.16
C ASN A 22 7.54 17.93 0.13
N LEU A 23 6.42 17.22 0.25
CA LEU A 23 6.11 16.43 1.44
C LEU A 23 7.06 15.23 1.53
N ILE A 24 7.77 15.11 2.64
CA ILE A 24 8.79 14.06 2.88
C ILE A 24 8.20 12.91 3.72
N ILE A 25 7.37 13.24 4.71
CA ILE A 25 6.82 12.29 5.68
C ILE A 25 5.31 12.50 5.76
N LEU A 26 4.55 11.43 5.58
CA LEU A 26 3.10 11.40 5.78
C LEU A 26 2.74 10.25 6.73
N VAL A 27 2.15 10.59 7.87
CA VAL A 27 1.71 9.62 8.88
C VAL A 27 0.22 9.81 9.14
N LEU A 28 -0.57 8.80 8.76
CA LEU A 28 -2.02 8.74 8.98
C LEU A 28 -2.43 7.41 9.64
N SER A 29 -1.54 6.83 10.44
CA SER A 29 -1.77 5.55 11.13
C SER A 29 -2.82 5.69 12.23
N ASN A 30 -3.61 4.63 12.46
CA ASN A 30 -4.63 4.60 13.51
C ASN A 30 -5.63 5.77 13.42
N MET A 31 -6.17 5.98 12.21
CA MET A 31 -7.11 7.05 11.91
C MET A 31 -8.50 6.54 11.50
N ASN A 32 -8.75 5.23 11.60
CA ASN A 32 -10.01 4.59 11.18
C ASN A 32 -10.37 4.91 9.70
N LEU A 33 -9.34 5.05 8.85
CA LEU A 33 -9.51 5.37 7.44
C LEU A 33 -10.06 4.15 6.68
N GLN A 34 -10.95 4.39 5.72
CA GLN A 34 -11.59 3.34 4.89
C GLN A 34 -11.40 3.61 3.39
N GLY A 35 -11.73 2.61 2.56
CA GLY A 35 -11.65 2.70 1.11
C GLY A 35 -10.25 2.41 0.56
N SER A 36 -9.84 3.14 -0.47
CA SER A 36 -8.55 2.99 -1.16
C SER A 36 -7.47 3.93 -0.65
N THR A 37 -6.22 3.57 -0.90
CA THR A 37 -5.13 4.54 -0.92
C THR A 37 -5.24 5.38 -2.20
N PRO A 38 -5.39 6.71 -2.13
CA PRO A 38 -5.65 7.53 -3.32
C PRO A 38 -4.44 7.56 -4.25
N GLY A 39 -4.71 7.62 -5.55
CA GLY A 39 -3.68 7.68 -6.59
C GLY A 39 -2.80 8.92 -6.48
N SER A 40 -3.32 10.03 -5.95
CA SER A 40 -2.54 11.25 -5.71
C SER A 40 -1.31 11.08 -4.82
N LEU A 41 -1.24 10.04 -3.98
CA LEU A 41 -0.02 9.73 -3.21
C LEU A 41 1.19 9.48 -4.12
N THR A 42 0.95 8.98 -5.33
CA THR A 42 2.02 8.73 -6.32
C THR A 42 2.62 10.00 -6.91
N ARG A 43 1.92 11.14 -6.77
CA ARG A 43 2.39 12.45 -7.23
C ARG A 43 3.31 13.14 -6.20
N LEU A 44 3.46 12.55 -5.01
CA LEU A 44 4.34 13.05 -3.96
C LEU A 44 5.76 12.58 -4.21
N THR A 45 6.40 13.16 -5.21
CA THR A 45 7.73 12.73 -5.69
C THR A 45 8.83 12.88 -4.63
N SER A 46 8.66 13.74 -3.62
CA SER A 46 9.62 13.89 -2.51
C SER A 46 9.31 13.00 -1.30
N LEU A 47 8.27 12.17 -1.35
CA LEU A 47 7.84 11.37 -0.19
C LEU A 47 8.82 10.24 0.08
N TRP A 48 9.30 10.17 1.32
CA TRP A 48 10.25 9.16 1.80
C TRP A 48 9.62 8.18 2.78
N VAL A 49 8.65 8.63 3.58
CA VAL A 49 8.01 7.84 4.64
C VAL A 49 6.50 7.97 4.50
N LEU A 50 5.83 6.82 4.34
CA LEU A 50 4.37 6.73 4.33
C LEU A 50 3.90 5.69 5.34
N HIS A 51 3.14 6.14 6.32
CA HIS A 51 2.56 5.30 7.38
C HIS A 51 1.03 5.38 7.32
N LEU A 52 0.39 4.27 6.97
CA LEU A 52 -1.07 4.10 6.94
C LEU A 52 -1.51 2.84 7.71
N GLU A 53 -0.64 2.29 8.57
CA GLU A 53 -0.95 1.11 9.37
C GLU A 53 -2.10 1.35 10.36
N ASP A 54 -2.74 0.27 10.80
CA ASP A 54 -3.85 0.30 11.77
C ASP A 54 -5.04 1.13 11.28
N ASN A 55 -5.39 0.98 10.00
CA ASN A 55 -6.59 1.54 9.40
C ASN A 55 -7.50 0.42 8.89
N ASN A 56 -8.53 0.78 8.15
CA ASN A 56 -9.53 -0.15 7.64
C ASN A 56 -9.67 -0.02 6.11
N LEU A 57 -8.53 0.19 5.42
CA LEU A 57 -8.42 0.27 3.96
C LEU A 57 -8.67 -1.10 3.33
N THR A 58 -9.45 -1.17 2.25
CA THR A 58 -9.97 -2.42 1.68
C THR A 58 -9.56 -2.66 0.23
N GLU A 59 -9.31 -1.60 -0.52
CA GLU A 59 -9.02 -1.68 -1.95
C GLU A 59 -7.55 -2.06 -2.23
N PRO A 60 -7.21 -2.40 -3.49
CA PRO A 60 -5.83 -2.68 -3.87
C PRO A 60 -4.89 -1.49 -3.70
N ILE A 61 -3.61 -1.80 -3.51
CA ILE A 61 -2.54 -0.80 -3.63
C ILE A 61 -2.44 -0.41 -5.11
N PRO A 62 -2.60 0.88 -5.48
CA PRO A 62 -2.58 1.32 -6.87
C PRO A 62 -1.27 0.92 -7.55
N LEU A 63 -1.35 0.45 -8.80
CA LEU A 63 -0.19 -0.03 -9.54
C LEU A 63 0.87 1.07 -9.72
N GLU A 64 0.42 2.32 -9.78
CA GLU A 64 1.23 3.53 -9.89
C GLU A 64 2.20 3.70 -8.70
N PHE A 65 1.97 3.03 -7.56
CA PHE A 65 2.90 3.03 -6.43
C PHE A 65 4.28 2.44 -6.80
N ARG A 66 4.34 1.62 -7.86
CA ARG A 66 5.62 1.13 -8.40
C ARG A 66 6.54 2.25 -8.90
N GLU A 67 5.97 3.40 -9.29
CA GLU A 67 6.71 4.54 -9.83
C GLU A 67 7.26 5.47 -8.73
N VAL A 68 6.88 5.27 -7.46
CA VAL A 68 7.24 6.16 -6.36
C VAL A 68 8.61 5.77 -5.78
N LYS A 69 9.66 6.04 -6.55
CA LYS A 69 11.04 5.57 -6.29
C LYS A 69 11.67 6.11 -5.00
N ASN A 70 11.21 7.26 -4.50
CA ASN A 70 11.79 7.92 -3.34
C ASN A 70 11.28 7.38 -2.00
N ILE A 71 10.13 6.69 -1.95
CA ILE A 71 9.63 6.12 -0.69
C ILE A 71 10.63 5.07 -0.22
N SER A 72 11.14 5.20 0.99
CA SER A 72 12.10 4.29 1.62
C SER A 72 11.50 3.51 2.80
N GLU A 73 10.35 3.96 3.30
CA GLU A 73 9.60 3.30 4.35
C GLU A 73 8.11 3.38 4.06
N LEU A 74 7.46 2.20 4.04
CA LEU A 74 6.05 2.05 3.73
C LEU A 74 5.41 1.07 4.70
N ARG A 75 4.46 1.56 5.49
CA ARG A 75 3.70 0.75 6.44
C ARG A 75 2.23 0.77 6.08
N LEU A 76 1.72 -0.39 5.67
CA LEU A 76 0.31 -0.63 5.35
C LEU A 76 -0.25 -1.82 6.14
N ASN A 77 0.52 -2.37 7.09
CA ASN A 77 0.10 -3.51 7.90
C ASN A 77 -1.16 -3.21 8.73
N ASN A 78 -1.87 -4.25 9.15
CA ASN A 78 -3.12 -4.13 9.92
C ASN A 78 -4.18 -3.29 9.17
N ASN A 79 -4.46 -3.68 7.93
CA ASN A 79 -5.56 -3.15 7.11
C ASN A 79 -6.35 -4.34 6.54
N ARG A 80 -7.17 -4.11 5.52
CA ARG A 80 -7.92 -5.14 4.79
C ARG A 80 -7.63 -5.09 3.28
N LEU A 81 -6.44 -4.61 2.91
CA LEU A 81 -6.04 -4.44 1.51
C LEU A 81 -6.08 -5.78 0.76
N THR A 82 -6.37 -5.70 -0.54
CA THR A 82 -6.56 -6.85 -1.41
C THR A 82 -5.69 -6.76 -2.68
N GLY A 83 -5.56 -7.87 -3.41
CA GLY A 83 -4.93 -7.87 -4.73
C GLY A 83 -3.40 -7.95 -4.72
N LEU A 84 -2.81 -7.72 -5.91
CA LEU A 84 -1.37 -7.84 -6.13
C LEU A 84 -0.61 -6.72 -5.44
N VAL A 85 0.48 -7.07 -4.75
CA VAL A 85 1.48 -6.09 -4.28
C VAL A 85 2.25 -5.55 -5.50
N PRO A 86 2.14 -4.25 -5.84
CA PRO A 86 2.63 -3.71 -7.11
C PRO A 86 4.13 -3.37 -7.08
N PHE A 87 4.88 -3.84 -6.09
CA PHE A 87 6.31 -3.54 -5.94
C PHE A 87 7.15 -4.58 -6.65
N ASP A 88 8.12 -4.11 -7.43
CA ASP A 88 9.14 -4.98 -8.00
C ASP A 88 10.10 -5.49 -6.93
N ARG A 89 10.94 -6.45 -7.35
CA ARG A 89 11.98 -7.02 -6.50
C ARG A 89 12.87 -5.92 -5.92
N ASP A 90 13.37 -5.00 -6.73
CA ASP A 90 14.32 -3.98 -6.27
C ASP A 90 13.73 -3.07 -5.19
N THR A 91 12.47 -2.67 -5.33
CA THR A 91 11.74 -1.85 -4.33
C THR A 91 11.60 -2.61 -3.01
N VAL A 92 11.17 -3.86 -3.09
CA VAL A 92 11.02 -4.77 -1.96
C VAL A 92 12.35 -4.97 -1.24
N TRP A 93 13.43 -5.24 -1.99
CA TRP A 93 14.78 -5.42 -1.46
C TRP A 93 15.40 -4.14 -0.89
N ARG A 94 15.04 -2.97 -1.43
CA ARG A 94 15.49 -1.67 -0.92
C ARG A 94 14.82 -1.33 0.41
N MET A 95 13.53 -1.65 0.56
CA MET A 95 12.78 -1.34 1.78
C MET A 95 13.00 -2.39 2.89
N ARG A 96 13.10 -3.69 2.56
CA ARG A 96 13.24 -4.81 3.53
C ARG A 96 12.27 -4.67 4.70
N ARG A 97 12.79 -4.55 5.93
CA ARG A 97 12.04 -4.39 7.20
C ARG A 97 11.21 -3.10 7.29
N LYS A 98 11.45 -2.15 6.38
CA LYS A 98 10.70 -0.90 6.27
C LYS A 98 9.46 -1.02 5.38
N LEU A 99 9.31 -2.13 4.64
CA LEU A 99 8.06 -2.49 3.96
C LEU A 99 7.27 -3.41 4.89
N ARG A 100 6.12 -2.93 5.39
CA ARG A 100 5.25 -3.71 6.28
C ARG A 100 3.87 -3.86 5.66
N LEU A 101 3.53 -5.08 5.26
CA LEU A 101 2.26 -5.43 4.60
C LEU A 101 1.46 -6.52 5.33
N TYR A 102 1.99 -7.09 6.42
CA TYR A 102 1.35 -8.18 7.17
C TYR A 102 -0.03 -7.77 7.71
N ASN A 103 -0.86 -8.77 8.05
CA ASN A 103 -2.26 -8.56 8.46
C ASN A 103 -3.09 -7.79 7.41
N ASN A 104 -2.91 -8.15 6.13
CA ASN A 104 -3.80 -7.82 5.02
C ASN A 104 -4.10 -9.12 4.27
N ALA A 105 -5.14 -9.84 4.70
CA ALA A 105 -5.38 -11.22 4.25
C ALA A 105 -5.66 -11.36 2.74
N GLY A 106 -6.05 -10.27 2.07
CA GLY A 106 -6.34 -10.25 0.64
C GLY A 106 -5.13 -9.95 -0.26
N LEU A 107 -3.98 -9.55 0.30
CA LEU A 107 -2.79 -9.28 -0.49
C LEU A 107 -2.16 -10.57 -1.00
N CYS A 108 -1.66 -10.51 -2.23
CA CYS A 108 -0.93 -11.58 -2.86
C CYS A 108 0.26 -11.03 -3.65
N VAL A 109 1.21 -11.90 -3.97
CA VAL A 109 2.48 -11.53 -4.63
C VAL A 109 2.68 -12.38 -5.88
N ASN A 110 3.49 -11.89 -6.80
CA ASN A 110 3.84 -12.65 -7.99
C ASN A 110 4.98 -13.66 -7.70
N ARG A 111 5.07 -14.74 -8.48
CA ARG A 111 6.05 -15.82 -8.30
C ARG A 111 7.51 -15.34 -8.35
N ASP A 112 7.77 -14.22 -8.99
CA ASP A 112 9.12 -13.71 -9.26
C ASP A 112 9.73 -12.91 -8.10
N ILE A 113 8.95 -12.61 -7.05
CA ILE A 113 9.42 -11.83 -5.92
C ILE A 113 9.77 -12.79 -4.78
N ASP A 114 11.06 -13.05 -4.58
CA ASP A 114 11.58 -13.86 -3.48
C ASP A 114 11.35 -13.11 -2.14
N LEU A 115 10.23 -13.43 -1.50
CA LEU A 115 9.58 -12.62 -0.46
C LEU A 115 9.52 -13.30 0.90
N ASP A 116 10.15 -14.46 1.04
CA ASP A 116 10.07 -15.30 2.22
C ASP A 116 10.53 -14.54 3.49
N ASP A 117 11.43 -13.57 3.38
CA ASP A 117 11.90 -12.73 4.49
C ASP A 117 10.95 -11.58 4.90
N ILE A 118 10.10 -11.10 3.98
CA ILE A 118 9.28 -9.89 4.19
C ILE A 118 7.89 -10.23 4.74
N PHE A 119 7.37 -11.39 4.39
CA PHE A 119 6.05 -11.87 4.85
C PHE A 119 6.15 -12.91 5.98
N GLY A 120 7.34 -13.43 6.28
CA GLY A 120 7.49 -14.74 6.92
C GLY A 120 8.16 -14.83 8.31
N SER A 121 8.19 -13.79 9.15
CA SER A 121 8.83 -13.93 10.49
C SER A 121 7.93 -14.37 11.65
N THR A 122 6.73 -14.91 11.39
CA THR A 122 5.96 -15.66 12.41
C THR A 122 5.28 -16.87 11.77
N SER A 123 5.98 -18.02 11.80
CA SER A 123 5.41 -19.38 11.78
C SER A 123 4.27 -19.66 10.77
N GLY A 124 4.61 -19.86 9.49
CA GLY A 124 3.76 -20.66 8.57
C GLY A 124 3.05 -19.94 7.43
N SER A 125 3.18 -18.62 7.26
CA SER A 125 2.54 -17.91 6.14
C SER A 125 3.52 -17.70 4.99
N ARG A 126 3.58 -18.66 4.06
CA ARG A 126 4.18 -18.38 2.73
C ARG A 126 3.35 -17.26 2.09
N ALA A 127 4.00 -16.26 1.49
CA ALA A 127 3.28 -15.19 0.81
C ALA A 127 2.29 -15.79 -0.20
N LYS A 128 1.01 -15.39 -0.12
CA LYS A 128 -0.02 -15.94 -1.02
C LYS A 128 0.33 -15.55 -2.45
N LEU A 129 0.40 -16.52 -3.35
CA LEU A 129 0.55 -16.24 -4.78
C LEU A 129 -0.78 -15.74 -5.34
N CYS A 130 -0.73 -14.74 -6.22
CA CYS A 130 -1.94 -14.31 -6.94
C CYS A 130 -2.34 -15.36 -7.97
N ASP A 131 -3.63 -15.72 -8.02
CA ASP A 131 -4.19 -16.54 -9.09
C ASP A 131 -4.19 -15.76 -10.42
N GLU A 132 -3.99 -16.44 -11.55
CA GLU A 132 -3.82 -15.80 -12.88
C GLU A 132 -5.01 -14.90 -13.30
N GLU A 133 -6.23 -15.21 -12.85
CA GLU A 133 -7.42 -14.38 -13.11
C GLU A 133 -7.35 -13.00 -12.44
N MET A 134 -6.78 -12.91 -11.22
CA MET A 134 -6.63 -11.65 -10.49
C MET A 134 -5.62 -10.70 -11.14
N GLN A 135 -4.63 -11.24 -11.87
CA GLN A 135 -3.66 -10.43 -12.61
C GLN A 135 -4.33 -9.74 -13.81
N THR A 136 -5.28 -10.41 -14.47
CA THR A 136 -5.95 -9.85 -15.65
C THR A 136 -7.00 -8.77 -15.32
N TRP A 137 -7.60 -8.78 -14.12
CA TRP A 137 -8.55 -7.75 -13.69
C TRP A 137 -7.91 -6.36 -13.63
N SER A 138 -6.68 -6.26 -13.11
CA SER A 138 -5.89 -5.01 -13.06
C SER A 138 -5.51 -4.46 -14.44
N PHE A 139 -5.39 -5.31 -15.46
CA PHE A 139 -5.08 -4.87 -16.83
C PHE A 139 -6.31 -4.48 -17.64
N ARG A 140 -7.48 -5.07 -17.35
CA ARG A 140 -8.68 -4.92 -18.19
C ARG A 140 -9.68 -3.87 -17.68
N TYR A 141 -9.68 -3.56 -16.39
CA TYR A 141 -10.72 -2.73 -15.76
C TYR A 141 -10.19 -1.65 -14.79
N GLY A 142 -8.95 -1.17 -14.98
CA GLY A 142 -8.50 0.05 -14.29
C GLY A 142 -9.43 1.23 -14.59
N PRO A 143 -9.57 2.23 -13.69
CA PRO A 143 -10.53 3.31 -13.86
C PRO A 143 -10.26 4.05 -15.16
N THR A 144 -11.18 3.91 -16.12
CA THR A 144 -11.22 4.76 -17.30
C THR A 144 -11.54 6.16 -16.85
N SER A 145 -10.58 7.07 -17.02
CA SER A 145 -10.79 8.51 -16.88
C SER A 145 -12.01 8.93 -17.72
N ILE A 146 -13.02 9.50 -17.06
CA ILE A 146 -14.07 10.33 -17.67
C ILE A 146 -13.70 11.79 -17.37
#